data_AF-A0A9X8VGT2-F1
#
_entry.id   AF-A0A9X8VGT2-F1
#
_cell.length_a   1.000
_cell.length_b   1.000
_cell.length_c   1.000
_cell.angle_alpha   90.00
_cell.angle_beta   90.00
_cell.angle_gamma   90.00
#
_symmetry.space_group_name_H-M   'P 1'
#
loop_
_entity.id
_entity.type
_entity.pdbx_description
1 polymer ?
#
loop_
_entity_poly.entity_id
_entity_poly.type
_entity_poly.pdbx_seq_one_letter_code
_entity_poly.pdbx_strand_id
1 'polypeptide(L)'
;MEITTLQIVLIFIVACIAGMGSVLDEFQFHRPLVACTLIGFILGDMKTGIIIGGTLEMIALGWMNIGAAVAPDAALASIISTILVIAGGQSVGAGIALAIPLAAAGQVLTI
;
A
#
# COMPACT_ATOMS: atom_id res chain seq x y z
N MET A 1 -14.28 11.62 2.54
CA MET A 1 -14.90 11.53 1.20
C MET A 1 -15.72 10.25 1.16
N GLU A 2 -16.94 10.26 0.63
CA GLU A 2 -17.73 9.02 0.53
C GLU A 2 -17.17 8.15 -0.60
N ILE A 3 -16.81 6.91 -0.28
CA ILE A 3 -16.29 5.95 -1.26
C ILE A 3 -17.49 5.33 -1.98
N THR A 4 -17.53 5.47 -3.30
CA THR A 4 -18.59 4.87 -4.12
C THR A 4 -18.42 3.35 -4.21
N THR A 5 -19.52 2.61 -4.45
CA THR A 5 -19.46 1.14 -4.61
C THR A 5 -18.50 0.71 -5.73
N LEU A 6 -18.41 1.49 -6.81
CA LEU A 6 -17.47 1.24 -7.90
C LEU A 6 -16.00 1.36 -7.43
N GLN A 7 -15.69 2.38 -6.64
CA GLN A 7 -14.34 2.55 -6.08
C GLN A 7 -13.97 1.39 -5.14
N ILE A 8 -14.91 0.89 -4.33
CA ILE A 8 -14.67 -0.28 -3.47
C ILE A 8 -14.26 -1.50 -4.30
N VAL A 9 -14.98 -1.79 -5.40
CA VAL A 9 -14.66 -2.91 -6.29
C VAL A 9 -13.29 -2.71 -6.94
N LEU A 10 -12.96 -1.51 -7.40
CA LEU A 10 -11.66 -1.22 -8.00
C LEU A 10 -10.50 -1.33 -6.99
N ILE A 11 -10.70 -0.82 -5.77
CA ILE A 11 -9.73 -0.95 -4.67
C ILE A 11 -9.50 -2.43 -4.36
N PHE A 12 -10.57 -3.23 -4.31
CA PHE A 12 -10.46 -4.67 -4.08
C PHE A 12 -9.63 -5.38 -5.17
N ILE A 13 -9.87 -5.08 -6.44
CA ILE A 13 -9.11 -5.67 -7.55
C ILE A 13 -7.63 -5.29 -7.46
N VAL A 14 -7.32 -4.00 -7.21
CA VAL A 14 -5.93 -3.55 -7.05
C VAL A 14 -5.28 -4.20 -5.83
N ALA A 15 -6.00 -4.34 -4.72
CA ALA A 15 -5.50 -5.01 -3.54
C ALA A 15 -5.21 -6.50 -3.77
N CYS A 16 -6.05 -7.21 -4.53
CA CYS A 16 -5.78 -8.58 -4.94
C CYS A 16 -4.52 -8.68 -5.82
N ILE A 17 -4.33 -7.77 -6.78
CA ILE A 17 -3.15 -7.77 -7.64
C ILE A 17 -1.87 -7.48 -6.83
N ALA A 18 -1.90 -6.47 -5.97
CA ALA A 18 -0.78 -6.15 -5.09
C ALA A 18 -0.48 -7.28 -4.09
N GLY A 19 -1.51 -7.94 -3.57
CA GLY A 19 -1.38 -9.09 -2.67
C GLY A 19 -0.84 -10.35 -3.36
N MET A 20 -1.21 -10.62 -4.61
CA MET A 20 -0.53 -11.66 -5.39
C MET A 20 0.94 -11.29 -5.61
N GLY A 21 1.20 -10.00 -5.86
CA GLY A 21 2.53 -9.46 -6.06
C GLY A 21 3.44 -9.55 -4.84
N SER A 22 2.92 -9.63 -3.60
CA SER A 22 3.73 -9.68 -2.38
C SER A 22 4.43 -11.03 -2.16
N VAL A 23 3.95 -12.07 -2.84
CA VAL A 23 4.56 -13.41 -2.84
C VAL A 23 5.28 -13.68 -4.16
N LEU A 24 4.70 -13.25 -5.28
CA LEU A 24 5.23 -13.56 -6.61
C LEU A 24 6.51 -12.77 -6.92
N ASP A 25 6.67 -11.56 -6.38
CA ASP A 25 7.87 -10.71 -6.50
C ASP A 25 8.40 -10.41 -7.92
N GLU A 26 7.65 -10.71 -8.98
CA GLU A 26 8.09 -10.48 -10.37
C GLU A 26 7.76 -9.07 -10.89
N PHE A 27 6.47 -8.72 -10.91
CA PHE A 27 6.00 -7.46 -11.51
C PHE A 27 6.02 -6.27 -10.54
N GLN A 28 6.43 -6.48 -9.29
CA GLN A 28 6.64 -5.42 -8.31
C GLN A 28 5.39 -4.56 -7.99
N PHE A 29 4.17 -5.09 -8.21
CA PHE A 29 2.92 -4.41 -7.87
C PHE A 29 2.73 -4.20 -6.36
N HIS A 30 3.42 -5.00 -5.53
CA HIS A 30 3.44 -4.87 -4.08
C HIS A 30 4.25 -3.66 -3.59
N ARG A 31 5.09 -3.07 -4.45
CA ARG A 31 5.92 -1.92 -4.11
C ARG A 31 5.04 -0.71 -3.77
N PRO A 32 5.36 0.04 -2.71
CA PRO A 32 4.59 1.21 -2.31
C PRO A 32 4.35 2.22 -3.42
N LEU A 33 5.34 2.46 -4.28
CA LEU A 33 5.17 3.41 -5.38
C LEU A 33 4.03 3.02 -6.33
N VAL A 34 3.90 1.74 -6.69
CA VAL A 34 2.87 1.29 -7.63
C VAL A 34 1.53 1.13 -6.92
N ALA A 35 1.52 0.55 -5.72
CA ALA A 35 0.29 0.33 -4.96
C ALA A 35 -0.40 1.66 -4.58
N CYS A 36 0.35 2.63 -4.02
CA CYS A 36 -0.22 3.91 -3.60
C CYS A 36 -0.72 4.75 -4.78
N THR A 37 -0.05 4.68 -5.94
CA THR A 37 -0.45 5.44 -7.13
C THR A 37 -1.73 4.92 -7.75
N LEU A 38 -1.89 3.59 -7.82
CA LEU A 38 -3.13 2.97 -8.29
C LEU A 38 -4.32 3.29 -7.37
N ILE A 39 -4.11 3.22 -6.05
CA ILE A 39 -5.14 3.57 -5.08
C ILE A 39 -5.48 5.07 -5.12
N GLY A 40 -4.47 5.93 -5.23
CA GLY A 40 -4.67 7.37 -5.40
C GLY A 40 -5.44 7.73 -6.67
N PHE A 41 -5.20 7.01 -7.77
CA PHE A 41 -5.98 7.14 -9.00
C PHE A 41 -7.46 6.77 -8.80
N ILE A 42 -7.74 5.65 -8.14
CA ILE A 42 -9.12 5.21 -7.89
C ILE A 42 -9.86 6.19 -6.96
N LEU A 43 -9.17 6.72 -5.95
CA LEU A 43 -9.74 7.68 -5.00
C LEU A 43 -9.82 9.11 -5.57
N GLY A 44 -9.21 9.40 -6.72
CA GLY A 44 -9.31 10.70 -7.39
C GLY A 44 -8.27 11.74 -6.96
N ASP A 45 -7.30 11.38 -6.10
CA ASP A 45 -6.16 12.23 -5.75
C ASP A 45 -4.84 11.51 -6.02
N MET A 46 -4.42 11.59 -7.28
CA MET A 46 -3.18 10.98 -7.74
C MET A 46 -1.94 11.65 -7.13
N LYS A 47 -1.96 12.96 -6.87
CA LYS A 47 -0.79 13.68 -6.33
C LYS A 47 -0.47 13.18 -4.93
N THR A 48 -1.48 13.12 -4.07
CA THR A 48 -1.32 12.61 -2.70
C THR A 48 -0.90 11.14 -2.71
N GLY A 49 -1.48 10.31 -3.58
CA GLY A 49 -1.06 8.91 -3.75
C GLY A 49 0.41 8.75 -4.18
N ILE A 50 0.89 9.54 -5.14
CA ILE A 50 2.31 9.51 -5.57
C ILE A 50 3.23 9.94 -4.42
N ILE A 51 2.87 10.98 -3.66
CA ILE A 51 3.69 11.48 -2.54
C ILE A 51 3.81 10.43 -1.43
N ILE A 52 2.70 9.78 -1.06
CA ILE A 52 2.70 8.68 -0.08
C ILE A 52 3.51 7.50 -0.62
N GLY A 53 3.30 7.12 -1.89
CA GLY A 53 4.03 6.03 -2.52
C GLY A 53 5.53 6.27 -2.54
N GLY A 54 5.98 7.45 -2.96
CA GLY A 54 7.40 7.81 -2.98
C GLY A 54 8.03 7.85 -1.59
N THR A 55 7.31 8.34 -0.58
CA THR A 55 7.82 8.38 0.81
C THR A 55 7.89 6.99 1.44
N LEU A 56 6.87 6.15 1.24
CA LEU A 56 6.87 4.76 1.71
C LEU A 56 7.89 3.89 0.96
N GLU A 57 8.12 4.15 -0.32
CA GLU A 57 9.15 3.45 -1.09
C GLU A 57 10.52 3.64 -0.46
N MET A 58 10.87 4.89 -0.07
CA MET A 58 12.13 5.20 0.61
C MET A 58 12.30 4.44 1.94
N ILE A 59 11.20 4.13 2.64
CA ILE A 59 11.22 3.32 3.87
C ILE A 59 11.35 1.83 3.53
N ALA A 60 10.69 1.38 2.46
CA ALA A 60 10.70 0.00 1.99
C ALA A 60 11.95 -0.36 1.15
N LEU A 61 12.90 0.56 0.99
CA LEU A 61 14.21 0.28 0.41
C LEU A 61 14.97 -0.67 1.34
N GLY A 62 14.92 -1.96 1.02
CA GLY A 62 15.51 -3.04 1.81
C GLY A 62 14.49 -4.05 2.36
N TRP A 63 13.18 -3.82 2.17
CA TRP A 63 12.17 -4.83 2.45
C TRP A 63 12.15 -5.85 1.31
N MET A 64 13.03 -6.84 1.42
CA MET A 64 13.16 -7.94 0.47
C MET A 64 13.07 -9.28 1.23
N ASN A 65 12.36 -10.23 0.63
CA ASN A 65 12.27 -11.58 1.16
C ASN A 65 13.60 -12.32 0.91
N ILE A 66 14.23 -12.86 1.96
CA ILE A 66 15.51 -13.58 1.85
C ILE A 66 15.36 -14.97 2.47
N GLY A 67 15.22 -15.99 1.63
CA GLY A 67 14.99 -17.36 2.09
C GLY A 67 13.66 -17.46 2.86
N ALA A 68 13.71 -17.94 4.10
CA ALA A 68 12.54 -18.00 4.98
C ALA A 68 12.30 -16.70 5.78
N ALA A 69 13.19 -15.71 5.67
CA ALA A 69 13.00 -14.41 6.30
C ALA A 69 12.08 -13.55 5.42
N VAL A 70 10.80 -13.47 5.82
CA VAL A 70 9.79 -12.65 5.15
C VAL A 70 9.95 -11.20 5.61
N ALA A 71 9.99 -10.27 4.66
CA ALA A 71 10.05 -8.84 4.93
C ALA A 71 8.71 -8.30 5.46
N PRO A 72 8.68 -7.08 6.05
CA PRO A 72 7.42 -6.42 6.36
C PRO A 72 6.56 -6.24 5.10
N ASP A 73 5.24 -6.45 5.23
CA ASP A 73 4.33 -6.40 4.08
C ASP A 73 4.09 -4.96 3.62
N ALA A 74 4.81 -4.58 2.56
CA ALA A 74 4.69 -3.27 1.93
C ALA A 74 3.36 -3.07 1.20
N ALA A 75 2.74 -4.14 0.67
CA ALA A 75 1.52 -4.01 -0.13
C ALA A 75 0.35 -3.57 0.74
N LEU A 76 0.12 -4.27 1.85
CA LEU A 76 -0.97 -3.97 2.77
C LEU A 76 -0.79 -2.60 3.42
N ALA A 77 0.44 -2.28 3.86
CA ALA A 77 0.75 -0.98 4.43
C ALA A 77 0.45 0.17 3.47
N SER A 78 0.82 0.02 2.19
CA SER A 78 0.67 1.05 1.15
C SER A 78 -0.80 1.32 0.80
N ILE A 79 -1.59 0.26 0.62
CA ILE A 79 -3.01 0.39 0.27
C ILE A 79 -3.79 1.05 1.40
N ILE A 80 -3.64 0.55 2.62
CA ILE A 80 -4.41 1.05 3.77
C ILE A 80 -3.98 2.48 4.13
N SER A 81 -2.67 2.78 4.12
CA SER A 81 -2.17 4.13 4.36
C SER A 81 -2.74 5.15 3.36
N THR A 82 -2.76 4.80 2.07
CA THR A 82 -3.29 5.69 1.02
C THR A 82 -4.79 5.92 1.18
N ILE A 83 -5.57 4.89 1.53
CA ILE A 83 -7.01 5.01 1.80
C ILE A 83 -7.26 5.92 3.01
N LEU A 84 -6.50 5.76 4.10
CA LEU A 84 -6.67 6.57 5.31
C LEU A 84 -6.34 8.05 5.07
N VAL A 85 -5.32 8.34 4.27
CA VAL A 85 -4.95 9.73 3.96
C VAL A 85 -5.97 10.36 3.01
N ILE A 86 -6.33 9.69 1.91
CA ILE A 86 -7.18 10.30 0.88
C ILE A 86 -8.66 10.24 1.26
N ALA A 87 -9.18 9.08 1.66
CA ALA A 87 -10.59 8.94 2.01
C ALA A 87 -10.89 9.41 3.45
N GLY A 88 -9.98 9.11 4.38
CA GLY A 88 -10.07 9.47 5.80
C GLY A 88 -9.60 10.88 6.15
N GLY A 89 -9.07 11.64 5.18
CA GLY A 89 -8.64 13.03 5.36
C GLY A 89 -7.51 13.20 6.37
N GLN A 90 -6.71 12.15 6.60
CA GLN A 90 -5.56 12.21 7.50
C GLN A 90 -4.38 12.94 6.85
N SER A 91 -3.44 13.42 7.66
CA SER A 91 -2.20 13.97 7.12
C SER A 91 -1.30 12.86 6.57
N VAL A 92 -0.45 13.18 5.58
CA VAL A 92 0.53 12.23 5.02
C VAL A 92 1.42 11.64 6.12
N GLY A 93 1.83 12.46 7.09
CA GLY A 93 2.63 12.00 8.22
C GLY A 93 1.91 10.97 9.11
N ALA A 94 0.61 11.15 9.35
CA ALA A 94 -0.20 10.17 10.08
C ALA A 94 -0.34 8.85 9.29
N GLY A 95 -0.54 8.94 7.97
CA GLY A 95 -0.58 7.78 7.09
C GLY A 95 0.72 6.96 7.12
N ILE A 96 1.88 7.62 7.09
CA ILE A 96 3.19 6.96 7.17
C ILE A 96 3.41 6.34 8.55
N ALA A 97 3.03 7.04 9.62
CA ALA A 97 3.16 6.52 10.99
C ALA A 97 2.34 5.24 11.20
N LEU A 98 1.15 5.15 10.59
CA LEU A 98 0.31 3.96 10.62
C LEU A 98 0.78 2.85 9.67
N ALA A 99 1.52 3.18 8.62
CA ALA A 99 2.01 2.20 7.65
C ALA A 99 2.98 1.18 8.29
N ILE A 100 3.81 1.59 9.25
CA ILE A 100 4.78 0.72 9.93
C ILE A 100 4.09 -0.43 10.72
N PRO A 101 3.17 -0.16 11.67
CA PRO A 101 2.49 -1.24 12.38
C PRO A 101 1.61 -2.09 11.45
N LEU A 102 1.05 -1.51 10.39
CA LEU A 102 0.31 -2.26 9.37
C LEU A 102 1.22 -3.22 8.59
N ALA A 103 2.44 -2.81 8.23
CA ALA A 103 3.40 -3.68 7.56
C ALA A 103 3.81 -4.87 8.45
N ALA A 104 3.99 -4.65 9.75
CA ALA A 104 4.26 -5.70 10.71
C ALA A 104 3.06 -6.67 10.85
N ALA A 105 1.83 -6.15 10.88
CA ALA A 105 0.63 -6.98 10.90
C ALA A 105 0.48 -7.80 9.61
N GLY A 106 0.73 -7.19 8.44
CA GLY A 106 0.67 -7.86 7.14
C GLY A 106 1.72 -8.96 7.00
N GLN A 107 2.92 -8.76 7.55
CA GLN A 107 3.95 -9.81 7.61
C GLN A 107 3.45 -11.03 8.39
N VAL A 108 2.80 -10.83 9.54
CA VAL A 108 2.22 -11.93 10.34
C VAL A 108 1.09 -12.65 9.60
N LEU A 109 0.34 -11.95 8.74
CA LEU A 109 -0.68 -12.58 7.88
C LEU A 109 -0.08 -13.38 6.71
N THR A 110 1.13 -13.02 6.28
CA THR A 110 1.79 -13.59 5.10
C THR A 110 2.61 -14.83 5.45
N ILE A 111 3.09 -14.94 6.69
CA ILE A 111 3.80 -16.10 7.24
C ILE A 111 2.79 -17.17 7.69
#